data_AF-A0A524INT7-F1
#
_entry.id   AF-A0A524INT7-F1
#
_cell.length_a   1.000
_cell.length_b   1.000
_cell.length_c   1.000
_cell.angle_alpha   90.00
_cell.angle_beta   90.00
_cell.angle_gamma   90.00
#
_symmetry.space_group_name_H-M   'P 1'
#
loop_
_entity.id
_entity.type
_entity.pdbx_description
1 polymer ?
#
loop_
_entity_poly.entity_id
_entity_poly.type
_entity_poly.pdbx_seq_one_letter_code
_entity_poly.pdbx_strand_id
1 'polypeptide(L)'
;LETGRTDAKFGYAPSDVVEIWNRLAGTPGLRPEVLAVHLGSGIDSLDPWDRALDVLLDLADRLSTSNAPVREFDLGGGLGVDYESDRDPDPSELVGRVDARLDGTGFSSRFEPGRSITARAGVLLTRVLYRRERGGTPALVCDAGFTDFARFALYGSEHRIEPVAGSLAGPATVDVLGPTCESGDVLGTGRRLHDVRPGDLLMVRDVGAYGFVMASNYNSRPRPAEIMVEGDSFHLVRSRETLEDLWHGEEPSP
;
A
#
# COMPACT_ATOMS: atom_id res chain seq x y z
N LEU A 1 -4.30 -4.12 -8.72
CA LEU A 1 -5.58 -3.38 -8.50
C LEU A 1 -5.59 -2.23 -9.48
N GLU A 2 -6.30 -2.37 -10.61
CA GLU A 2 -6.39 -1.34 -11.64
C GLU A 2 -7.65 -0.50 -11.40
N THR A 3 -7.49 0.80 -11.15
CA THR A 3 -8.58 1.73 -10.82
C THR A 3 -9.04 2.56 -12.02
N GLY A 4 -8.36 2.46 -13.17
CA GLY A 4 -8.57 3.29 -14.36
C GLY A 4 -9.41 2.68 -15.48
N ARG A 5 -10.20 1.64 -15.21
CA ARG A 5 -11.09 1.04 -16.23
C ARG A 5 -12.46 1.71 -16.25
N THR A 6 -13.15 1.66 -17.39
CA THR A 6 -14.50 2.23 -17.57
C THR A 6 -15.58 1.60 -16.69
N ASP A 7 -15.32 0.43 -16.09
CA ASP A 7 -16.16 -0.25 -15.09
C ASP A 7 -15.74 0.06 -13.64
N ALA A 8 -14.67 0.84 -13.43
CA ALA A 8 -14.30 1.31 -12.11
C ALA A 8 -15.21 2.48 -11.68
N LYS A 9 -15.46 2.59 -10.37
CA LYS A 9 -16.28 3.68 -9.79
C LYS A 9 -15.62 5.06 -9.81
N PHE A 10 -14.45 5.20 -10.42
CA PHE A 10 -13.57 6.36 -10.32
C PHE A 10 -13.36 7.03 -11.67
N GLY A 11 -13.26 8.36 -11.65
CA GLY A 11 -12.96 9.16 -12.83
C GLY A 11 -14.12 9.28 -13.82
N TYR A 12 -13.82 9.89 -14.95
CA TYR A 12 -14.72 10.06 -16.09
C TYR A 12 -14.05 9.51 -17.35
N ALA A 13 -14.85 9.05 -18.31
CA ALA A 13 -14.30 8.67 -19.61
C ALA A 13 -13.70 9.92 -20.30
N PRO A 14 -12.58 9.79 -21.03
CA PRO A 14 -11.98 10.92 -21.75
C PRO A 14 -12.94 11.64 -22.72
N SER A 15 -13.97 10.95 -23.23
CA SER A 15 -15.03 11.56 -24.05
C SER A 15 -15.82 12.64 -23.31
N ASP A 16 -16.00 12.47 -22.00
CA ASP A 16 -16.89 13.30 -21.18
C ASP A 16 -16.13 14.48 -20.55
N VAL A 17 -14.81 14.34 -20.40
CA VAL A 17 -13.95 15.31 -19.71
C VAL A 17 -14.06 16.71 -20.31
N VAL A 18 -14.10 16.84 -21.64
CA VAL A 18 -14.15 18.16 -22.30
C VAL A 18 -15.46 18.90 -22.00
N GLU A 19 -16.59 18.19 -22.00
CA GLU A 19 -17.89 18.78 -21.66
C GLU A 19 -17.92 19.20 -20.19
N ILE A 20 -17.49 18.31 -19.30
CA ILE A 20 -17.44 18.55 -17.85
C ILE A 20 -16.55 19.76 -17.55
N TRP A 21 -15.36 19.80 -18.13
CA TRP A 21 -14.40 20.89 -17.93
C TRP A 21 -14.97 22.24 -18.33
N ASN A 22 -15.56 22.35 -19.53
CA ASN A 22 -16.13 23.61 -19.99
C ASN A 22 -17.33 24.05 -19.15
N ARG A 23 -18.15 23.11 -18.67
CA ARG A 23 -19.23 23.42 -17.73
C ARG A 23 -18.68 23.97 -16.41
N LEU A 24 -17.62 23.36 -15.86
CA LEU A 24 -16.97 23.85 -14.64
C LEU A 24 -16.38 25.25 -14.86
N ALA A 25 -15.70 25.47 -15.98
CA ALA A 25 -15.10 26.74 -16.33
C ALA A 25 -16.12 27.87 -16.56
N GLY A 26 -17.37 27.53 -16.88
CA GLY A 26 -18.50 28.46 -16.97
C GLY A 26 -19.28 28.66 -15.66
N THR A 27 -18.97 27.93 -14.59
CA THR A 27 -19.74 27.97 -13.34
C THR A 27 -19.12 28.97 -12.34
N PRO A 28 -19.87 29.99 -11.88
CA PRO A 28 -19.35 30.95 -10.90
C PRO A 28 -18.86 30.25 -9.62
N GLY A 29 -17.65 30.60 -9.18
CA GLY A 29 -17.02 30.02 -7.99
C GLY A 29 -16.24 28.73 -8.24
N LEU A 30 -16.25 28.18 -9.47
CA LEU A 30 -15.44 27.04 -9.87
C LEU A 30 -14.38 27.46 -10.90
N ARG A 31 -13.21 26.85 -10.82
CA ARG A 31 -12.14 27.01 -11.80
C ARG A 31 -11.37 25.71 -11.94
N PRO A 32 -11.57 24.95 -13.03
CA PRO A 32 -10.75 23.77 -13.28
C PRO A 32 -9.33 24.21 -13.67
N GLU A 33 -8.32 23.51 -13.16
CA GLU A 33 -6.90 23.82 -13.42
C GLU A 33 -6.04 22.57 -13.71
N VAL A 34 -6.45 21.41 -13.19
CA VAL A 34 -5.67 20.17 -13.22
C VAL A 34 -6.46 19.04 -13.87
N LEU A 35 -5.84 18.33 -14.83
CA LEU A 35 -6.34 17.01 -15.25
C LEU A 35 -5.63 15.94 -14.42
N ALA A 36 -6.42 15.06 -13.80
CA ALA A 36 -5.91 14.05 -12.87
C ALA A 36 -6.21 12.63 -13.36
N VAL A 37 -5.24 11.73 -13.18
CA VAL A 37 -5.36 10.30 -13.46
C VAL A 37 -4.71 9.48 -12.35
N HIS A 38 -5.32 8.36 -11.98
CA HIS A 38 -4.74 7.39 -11.06
C HIS A 38 -4.85 5.99 -11.66
N LEU A 39 -3.71 5.42 -12.08
CA LEU A 39 -3.64 4.22 -12.92
C LEU A 39 -3.91 2.92 -12.15
N GLY A 40 -3.75 2.96 -10.82
CA GLY A 40 -3.88 1.81 -9.95
C GLY A 40 -2.73 1.73 -8.96
N SER A 41 -2.53 0.56 -8.36
CA SER A 41 -1.42 0.32 -7.42
C SER A 41 -0.68 -0.97 -7.75
N GLY A 42 0.64 -0.94 -7.53
CA GLY A 42 1.52 -2.10 -7.73
C GLY A 42 1.95 -2.22 -9.18
N ILE A 43 2.31 -1.09 -9.81
CA ILE A 43 2.68 -1.03 -11.22
C ILE A 43 4.20 -1.09 -11.32
N ASP A 44 4.71 -2.15 -11.96
CA ASP A 44 6.15 -2.43 -12.06
C ASP A 44 6.79 -1.93 -13.37
N SER A 45 5.97 -1.61 -14.38
CA SER A 45 6.42 -0.97 -15.64
C SER A 45 6.04 0.51 -15.66
N LEU A 46 6.86 1.34 -16.30
CA LEU A 46 6.60 2.78 -16.44
C LEU A 46 5.72 3.12 -17.65
N ASP A 47 5.54 2.19 -18.61
CA ASP A 47 4.76 2.40 -19.83
C ASP A 47 3.30 2.86 -19.61
N PRO A 48 2.60 2.50 -18.52
CA PRO A 48 1.28 3.03 -18.22
C PRO A 48 1.25 4.57 -18.05
N TRP A 49 2.31 5.18 -17.50
CA TRP A 49 2.38 6.65 -17.38
C TRP A 49 2.60 7.32 -18.73
N ASP A 50 3.37 6.71 -19.63
CA ASP A 50 3.56 7.22 -21.00
C ASP A 50 2.22 7.29 -21.74
N ARG A 51 1.42 6.22 -21.65
CA ARG A 51 0.06 6.18 -22.24
C ARG A 51 -0.90 7.17 -21.57
N ALA A 52 -0.79 7.36 -20.26
CA ALA A 52 -1.61 8.32 -19.54
C ALA A 52 -1.30 9.75 -20.00
N LEU A 53 -0.02 10.08 -20.17
CA LEU A 53 0.42 11.37 -20.69
C LEU A 53 -0.07 11.62 -22.12
N ASP A 54 -0.06 10.61 -23.00
CA ASP A 54 -0.63 10.74 -24.35
C ASP A 54 -2.09 11.22 -24.31
N VAL A 55 -2.91 10.61 -23.42
CA VAL A 55 -4.32 10.97 -23.25
C VAL A 55 -4.49 12.36 -22.62
N LEU A 56 -3.69 12.68 -21.60
CA LEU A 56 -3.77 13.97 -20.91
C LEU A 56 -3.37 15.14 -21.81
N LEU A 57 -2.35 14.95 -22.65
CA LEU A 57 -1.92 15.94 -23.63
C LEU A 57 -2.99 16.16 -24.71
N ASP A 58 -3.60 15.10 -25.25
CA ASP A 58 -4.73 15.23 -26.19
C ASP A 58 -5.90 16.01 -25.57
N LEU A 59 -6.25 15.71 -24.31
CA LEU A 59 -7.30 16.43 -23.60
C LEU A 59 -6.93 17.90 -23.36
N ALA A 60 -5.68 18.19 -23.00
CA ALA A 60 -5.20 19.55 -22.80
C ALA A 60 -5.25 20.35 -24.11
N ASP A 61 -4.86 19.75 -25.23
CA ASP A 61 -4.93 20.37 -26.56
C ASP A 61 -6.38 20.70 -26.94
N ARG A 62 -7.31 19.77 -26.72
CA ARG A 62 -8.76 19.99 -26.94
C ARG A 62 -9.34 21.08 -26.03
N LEU A 63 -8.72 21.33 -24.89
CA LEU A 63 -9.12 22.35 -23.91
C LEU A 63 -8.33 23.65 -24.03
N SER A 64 -7.40 23.77 -24.98
CA SER A 64 -6.53 24.95 -25.15
C SER A 64 -7.29 26.26 -25.39
N THR A 65 -8.47 26.19 -26.00
CA THR A 65 -9.33 27.35 -26.26
C THR A 65 -10.40 27.58 -25.19
N SER A 66 -10.42 26.75 -24.14
CA SER A 66 -11.30 26.95 -22.99
C SER A 66 -10.94 28.24 -22.24
N ASN A 67 -11.92 28.86 -21.60
CA ASN A 67 -11.71 30.03 -20.74
C ASN A 67 -10.95 29.67 -19.43
N ALA A 68 -10.72 28.38 -19.18
CA ALA A 68 -9.84 27.87 -18.14
C ALA A 68 -8.90 26.80 -18.74
N PRO A 69 -7.80 27.16 -19.42
CA PRO A 69 -6.88 26.18 -19.99
C PRO A 69 -6.22 25.34 -18.88
N VAL A 70 -5.91 24.08 -19.20
CA VAL A 70 -5.19 23.16 -18.31
C VAL A 70 -3.81 23.73 -17.97
N ARG A 71 -3.35 23.53 -16.74
CA ARG A 71 -2.03 24.01 -16.27
C ARG A 71 -1.14 22.90 -15.76
N GLU A 72 -1.74 21.88 -15.17
CA GLU A 72 -1.03 20.84 -14.46
C GLU A 72 -1.67 19.48 -14.73
N PHE A 73 -0.83 18.45 -14.73
CA PHE A 73 -1.24 17.06 -14.71
C PHE A 73 -0.95 16.43 -13.34
N ASP A 74 -1.98 15.87 -12.73
CA ASP A 74 -1.83 14.99 -11.58
C ASP A 74 -1.78 13.54 -12.06
N LEU A 75 -0.59 12.94 -12.00
CA LEU A 75 -0.33 11.59 -12.50
C LEU A 75 -0.59 10.50 -11.45
N GLY A 76 -1.14 10.91 -10.29
CA GLY A 76 -1.50 10.01 -9.22
C GLY A 76 -0.31 9.25 -8.66
N GLY A 77 -0.60 8.13 -8.01
CA GLY A 77 0.39 7.20 -7.48
C GLY A 77 0.43 5.90 -8.29
N GLY A 78 0.97 4.87 -7.65
CA GLY A 78 0.82 3.50 -8.13
C GLY A 78 2.11 2.74 -8.37
N LEU A 79 3.25 3.45 -8.37
CA LEU A 79 4.57 2.85 -8.53
C LEU A 79 4.75 1.69 -7.55
N GLY A 80 5.13 0.54 -8.10
CA GLY A 80 5.22 -0.73 -7.40
C GLY A 80 6.37 -0.79 -6.38
N VAL A 81 6.33 -1.87 -5.60
CA VAL A 81 7.42 -2.31 -4.73
C VAL A 81 7.49 -3.82 -4.90
N ASP A 82 8.68 -4.33 -5.21
CA ASP A 82 8.96 -5.75 -5.36
C ASP A 82 9.19 -6.36 -3.97
N TYR A 83 8.18 -7.09 -3.50
CA TYR A 83 8.19 -7.76 -2.20
C TYR A 83 9.08 -9.01 -2.14
N GLU A 84 9.58 -9.49 -3.28
CA GLU A 84 10.38 -10.72 -3.37
C GLU A 84 11.88 -10.42 -3.56
N SER A 85 12.24 -9.66 -4.61
CA SER A 85 13.63 -9.56 -5.09
C SER A 85 14.32 -8.24 -4.84
N ASP A 86 13.66 -7.30 -4.16
CA ASP A 86 14.17 -5.96 -3.85
C ASP A 86 14.53 -5.09 -5.07
N ARG A 87 13.96 -5.40 -6.24
CA ARG A 87 14.19 -4.65 -7.48
C ARG A 87 12.98 -3.79 -7.81
N ASP A 88 12.80 -2.74 -7.01
CA ASP A 88 11.73 -1.76 -7.22
C ASP A 88 11.96 -0.96 -8.51
N PRO A 89 10.89 -0.50 -9.17
CA PRO A 89 10.99 0.57 -10.16
C PRO A 89 11.59 1.83 -9.56
N ASP A 90 12.54 2.47 -10.27
CA ASP A 90 13.18 3.70 -9.80
C ASP A 90 12.23 4.91 -9.98
N PRO A 91 11.82 5.60 -8.88
CA PRO A 91 11.00 6.80 -8.99
C PRO A 91 11.65 7.91 -9.83
N SER A 92 12.98 7.98 -9.84
CA SER A 92 13.75 8.97 -10.60
C SER A 92 13.60 8.74 -12.11
N GLU A 93 13.51 7.48 -12.54
CA GLU A 93 13.27 7.14 -13.94
C GLU A 93 11.86 7.57 -14.37
N LEU A 94 10.85 7.32 -13.53
CA LEU A 94 9.48 7.79 -13.78
C LEU A 94 9.42 9.31 -13.93
N VAL A 95 9.98 10.05 -12.96
CA VAL A 95 10.00 11.52 -13.00
C VAL A 95 10.75 12.01 -14.24
N GLY A 96 11.92 11.45 -14.55
CA GLY A 96 12.69 11.83 -15.73
C GLY A 96 11.96 11.59 -17.06
N ARG A 97 11.18 10.49 -17.18
CA ARG A 97 10.33 10.25 -18.35
C ARG A 97 9.24 11.30 -18.49
N VAL A 98 8.56 11.62 -17.39
CA VAL A 98 7.50 12.65 -17.38
C VAL A 98 8.06 14.02 -17.71
N ASP A 99 9.17 14.42 -17.09
CA ASP A 99 9.82 15.70 -17.36
C ASP A 99 10.23 15.85 -18.82
N ALA A 100 10.83 14.80 -19.41
CA ALA A 100 11.21 14.81 -20.83
C ALA A 100 10.00 14.96 -21.77
N ARG A 101 8.84 14.42 -21.40
CA ARG A 101 7.59 14.52 -22.16
C ARG A 101 6.92 15.89 -22.02
N LEU A 102 7.13 16.59 -20.91
CA LEU A 102 6.52 17.89 -20.62
C LEU A 102 7.43 19.08 -20.93
N ASP A 103 8.71 18.84 -21.24
CA ASP A 103 9.66 19.89 -21.62
C ASP A 103 9.12 20.75 -22.79
N GLY A 104 9.20 22.07 -22.63
CA GLY A 104 8.70 23.04 -23.61
C GLY A 104 7.18 23.14 -23.76
N THR A 105 6.37 22.27 -23.13
CA THR A 105 4.89 22.31 -23.23
C THR A 105 4.25 23.40 -22.37
N GLY A 106 4.94 23.81 -21.29
CA GLY A 106 4.42 24.76 -20.30
C GLY A 106 3.51 24.14 -19.23
N PHE A 107 3.21 22.84 -19.31
CA PHE A 107 2.49 22.11 -18.26
C PHE A 107 3.43 21.68 -17.13
N SER A 108 2.95 21.71 -15.90
CA SER A 108 3.61 21.07 -14.75
C SER A 108 3.01 19.70 -14.44
N SER A 109 3.72 18.88 -13.67
CA SER A 109 3.20 17.60 -13.17
C SER A 109 3.31 17.50 -11.65
N ARG A 110 2.46 16.66 -11.07
CA ARG A 110 2.60 16.17 -9.70
C ARG A 110 2.25 14.69 -9.60
N PHE A 111 2.66 14.08 -8.50
CA PHE A 111 2.44 12.67 -8.20
C PHE A 111 1.88 12.50 -6.78
N GLU A 112 1.19 11.39 -6.55
CA GLU A 112 0.61 10.98 -5.27
C GLU A 112 1.26 9.66 -4.77
N PRO A 113 2.59 9.62 -4.55
CA PRO A 113 3.25 8.40 -4.11
C PRO A 113 2.82 8.03 -2.68
N GLY A 114 2.56 6.73 -2.48
CA GLY A 114 2.26 6.17 -1.16
C GLY A 114 3.13 4.96 -0.87
N ARG A 115 2.82 3.85 -1.55
CA ARG A 115 3.53 2.57 -1.39
C ARG A 115 5.03 2.68 -1.61
N SER A 116 5.45 3.33 -2.68
CA SER A 116 6.86 3.50 -3.06
C SER A 116 7.69 4.28 -2.03
N ILE A 117 7.06 5.11 -1.20
CA ILE A 117 7.74 5.84 -0.13
C ILE A 117 7.83 4.99 1.14
N THR A 118 6.70 4.40 1.54
CA THR A 118 6.55 3.91 2.93
C THR A 118 6.67 2.40 3.08
N ALA A 119 6.47 1.60 2.02
CA ALA A 119 6.40 0.13 2.16
C ALA A 119 7.67 -0.43 2.80
N ARG A 120 8.84 -0.13 2.22
CA ARG A 120 10.13 -0.63 2.70
C ARG A 120 10.57 -0.09 4.06
N ALA A 121 10.04 1.07 4.45
CA ALA A 121 10.40 1.71 5.70
C ALA A 121 9.79 1.00 6.93
N GLY A 122 8.82 0.10 6.74
CA GLY A 122 8.13 -0.60 7.81
C GLY A 122 8.38 -2.09 7.82
N VAL A 123 8.56 -2.64 9.02
CA VAL A 123 8.57 -4.08 9.29
C VAL A 123 7.62 -4.38 10.44
N LEU A 124 6.96 -5.54 10.40
CA LEU A 124 6.14 -6.03 11.51
C LEU A 124 6.93 -7.10 12.25
N LEU A 125 7.24 -6.83 13.52
CA LEU A 125 7.82 -7.83 14.41
C LEU A 125 6.73 -8.62 15.11
N THR A 126 6.88 -9.94 15.13
CA THR A 126 5.94 -10.84 15.79
C THR A 126 6.68 -11.99 16.48
N ARG A 127 6.17 -12.42 17.63
CA ARG A 127 6.71 -13.54 18.39
C ARG A 127 5.99 -14.82 18.03
N VAL A 128 6.75 -15.90 17.86
CA VAL A 128 6.18 -17.24 17.73
C VAL A 128 5.65 -17.72 19.08
N LEU A 129 4.36 -18.01 19.14
CA LEU A 129 3.69 -18.50 20.35
C LEU A 129 3.82 -20.02 20.49
N TYR A 130 3.53 -20.75 19.41
CA TYR A 130 3.61 -22.20 19.39
C TYR A 130 3.68 -22.74 17.96
N ARG A 131 4.12 -24.01 17.85
CA ARG A 131 4.09 -24.76 16.60
C ARG A 131 2.85 -25.63 16.55
N ARG A 132 2.27 -25.81 15.37
CA ARG A 132 1.18 -26.76 15.12
C ARG A 132 1.31 -27.35 13.71
N GLU A 133 0.35 -28.19 13.35
CA GLU A 133 0.17 -28.66 11.98
C GLU A 133 -1.19 -28.16 11.44
N ARG A 134 -1.22 -27.77 10.16
CA ARG A 134 -2.43 -27.34 9.44
C ARG A 134 -2.53 -28.18 8.16
N GLY A 135 -3.42 -29.17 8.15
CA GLY A 135 -3.64 -30.02 6.98
C GLY A 135 -2.38 -30.72 6.47
N GLY A 136 -1.56 -31.29 7.37
CA GLY A 136 -0.30 -31.93 7.00
C GLY A 136 0.89 -30.97 6.82
N THR A 137 0.67 -29.65 6.85
CA THR A 137 1.73 -28.65 6.71
C THR A 137 2.13 -28.11 8.08
N PRO A 138 3.43 -28.11 8.45
CA PRO A 138 3.89 -27.46 9.67
C PRO A 138 3.55 -25.97 9.69
N ALA A 139 3.17 -25.45 10.84
CA ALA A 139 2.80 -24.05 10.99
C ALA A 139 3.34 -23.44 12.28
N LEU A 140 3.69 -22.16 12.20
CA LEU A 140 4.05 -21.29 13.32
C LEU A 140 2.86 -20.37 13.60
N VAL A 141 2.31 -20.43 14.81
CA VAL A 141 1.31 -19.45 15.26
C VAL A 141 2.03 -18.33 15.97
N CYS A 142 1.83 -17.10 15.50
CA CYS A 142 2.49 -15.91 15.99
C CYS A 142 1.52 -14.98 16.73
N ASP A 143 2.05 -14.01 17.46
CA ASP A 143 1.25 -13.04 18.22
C ASP A 143 0.70 -11.87 17.39
N ALA A 144 1.09 -11.76 16.12
CA ALA A 144 0.50 -10.87 15.13
C ALA A 144 -0.27 -11.70 14.08
N GLY A 145 -1.32 -11.11 13.53
CA GLY A 145 -2.15 -11.73 12.49
C GLY A 145 -2.72 -10.70 11.52
N PHE A 146 -3.79 -11.05 10.82
CA PHE A 146 -4.44 -10.16 9.87
C PHE A 146 -5.02 -8.89 10.53
N THR A 147 -5.28 -8.94 11.84
CA THR A 147 -5.66 -7.77 12.64
C THR A 147 -4.59 -6.70 12.66
N ASP A 148 -3.32 -7.11 12.60
CA ASP A 148 -2.15 -6.24 12.62
C ASP A 148 -1.68 -5.94 11.20
N PHE A 149 -1.81 -6.92 10.29
CA PHE A 149 -1.41 -6.81 8.89
C PHE A 149 -2.29 -7.63 7.94
N ALA A 150 -3.31 -6.99 7.38
CA ALA A 150 -4.38 -7.67 6.64
C ALA A 150 -4.03 -8.02 5.18
N ARG A 151 -2.87 -7.62 4.65
CA ARG A 151 -2.63 -7.65 3.19
C ARG A 151 -2.60 -9.05 2.59
N PHE A 152 -2.10 -10.05 3.31
CA PHE A 152 -2.15 -11.44 2.86
C PHE A 152 -3.61 -11.93 2.82
N ALA A 153 -4.36 -11.72 3.90
CA ALA A 153 -5.76 -12.16 4.00
C ALA A 153 -6.68 -11.50 2.96
N LEU A 154 -6.49 -10.21 2.68
CA LEU A 154 -7.35 -9.44 1.78
C LEU A 154 -6.96 -9.55 0.30
N TYR A 155 -5.67 -9.66 0.01
CA TYR A 155 -5.15 -9.52 -1.35
C TYR A 155 -4.29 -10.68 -1.81
N GLY A 156 -4.02 -11.67 -0.95
CA GLY A 156 -3.01 -12.70 -1.21
C GLY A 156 -1.61 -12.12 -1.41
N SER A 157 -1.35 -10.90 -0.91
CA SER A 157 -0.04 -10.25 -1.09
C SER A 157 1.00 -10.98 -0.26
N GLU A 158 2.00 -11.54 -0.95
CA GLU A 158 3.12 -12.20 -0.29
C GLU A 158 4.17 -11.18 0.16
N HIS A 159 4.61 -11.33 1.41
CA HIS A 159 5.70 -10.56 2.00
C HIS A 159 6.76 -11.53 2.50
N ARG A 160 8.03 -11.12 2.44
CA ARG A 160 9.11 -11.89 3.06
C ARG A 160 8.93 -11.93 4.57
N ILE A 161 9.11 -13.12 5.12
CA ILE A 161 9.08 -13.38 6.56
C ILE A 161 10.40 -14.03 6.92
N GLU A 162 11.13 -13.39 7.83
CA GLU A 162 12.49 -13.77 8.20
C GLU A 162 12.63 -13.81 9.73
N PRO A 163 13.43 -14.70 10.32
CA PRO A 163 13.72 -14.63 11.74
C PRO A 163 14.62 -13.42 12.04
N VAL A 164 14.34 -12.71 13.14
CA VAL A 164 15.17 -11.56 13.56
C VAL A 164 16.58 -12.01 13.95
N ALA A 165 16.70 -13.21 14.51
CA ALA A 165 17.97 -13.86 14.82
C ALA A 165 17.89 -15.34 14.43
N GLY A 166 18.97 -15.89 13.87
CA GLY A 166 19.02 -17.28 13.41
C GLY A 166 19.30 -17.39 11.91
N SER A 167 18.99 -18.54 11.32
CA SER A 167 19.27 -18.85 9.92
C SER A 167 18.01 -19.22 9.15
N LEU A 168 17.91 -18.73 7.92
CA LEU A 168 16.91 -19.14 6.92
C LEU A 168 17.22 -20.51 6.29
N ALA A 169 18.35 -21.14 6.63
CA ALA A 169 18.83 -22.33 5.95
C ALA A 169 18.11 -23.61 6.42
N GLY A 170 17.37 -24.23 5.51
CA GLY A 170 16.81 -25.57 5.67
C GLY A 170 15.79 -25.91 4.58
N PRO A 171 15.53 -27.20 4.32
CA PRO A 171 14.60 -27.63 3.27
C PRO A 171 13.12 -27.55 3.69
N ALA A 172 12.83 -27.37 4.98
CA ALA A 172 11.48 -27.35 5.50
C ALA A 172 10.78 -26.02 5.20
N THR A 173 9.54 -26.09 4.75
CA THR A 173 8.63 -24.95 4.63
C THR A 173 7.59 -25.01 5.74
N VAL A 174 7.18 -23.84 6.22
CA VAL A 174 6.16 -23.70 7.25
C VAL A 174 5.18 -22.58 6.87
N ASP A 175 3.94 -22.73 7.29
CA ASP A 175 2.97 -21.62 7.28
C ASP A 175 3.21 -20.71 8.48
N VAL A 176 2.99 -19.41 8.30
CA VAL A 176 3.03 -18.39 9.37
C VAL A 176 1.61 -17.87 9.55
N LEU A 177 1.03 -18.15 10.71
CA LEU A 177 -0.36 -17.92 11.05
C LEU A 177 -0.49 -16.91 12.20
N GLY A 178 -1.60 -16.19 12.24
CA GLY A 178 -1.95 -15.36 13.38
C GLY A 178 -2.80 -16.09 14.44
N PRO A 179 -3.11 -15.39 15.55
CA PRO A 179 -3.74 -15.99 16.73
C PRO A 179 -5.28 -15.89 16.75
N THR A 180 -5.91 -15.34 15.73
CA THR A 180 -7.37 -15.13 15.72
C THR A 180 -8.13 -16.43 15.40
N CYS A 181 -9.46 -16.39 15.54
CA CYS A 181 -10.32 -17.54 15.25
C CYS A 181 -10.61 -17.74 13.76
N GLU A 182 -10.13 -16.85 12.89
CA GLU A 182 -10.41 -16.91 11.46
C GLU A 182 -9.39 -17.81 10.74
N SER A 183 -9.90 -18.68 9.87
CA SER A 183 -9.09 -19.60 9.05
C SER A 183 -8.17 -18.88 8.07
N GLY A 184 -8.55 -17.66 7.67
CA GLY A 184 -7.80 -16.73 6.84
C GLY A 184 -6.74 -15.91 7.59
N ASP A 185 -6.54 -16.14 8.89
CA ASP A 185 -5.49 -15.47 9.67
C ASP A 185 -4.10 -16.04 9.37
N VAL A 186 -3.61 -15.68 8.19
CA VAL A 186 -2.37 -16.16 7.59
C VAL A 186 -1.53 -14.94 7.23
N LEU A 187 -0.27 -14.94 7.65
CA LEU A 187 0.72 -13.93 7.25
C LEU A 187 1.55 -14.42 6.05
N GLY A 188 1.68 -15.72 5.87
CA GLY A 188 2.28 -16.31 4.69
C GLY A 188 2.28 -17.83 4.71
N THR A 189 2.32 -18.44 3.53
CA THR A 189 2.37 -19.90 3.35
C THR A 189 3.69 -20.34 2.77
N GLY A 190 4.09 -21.60 3.03
CA GLY A 190 5.26 -22.20 2.39
C GLY A 190 6.60 -21.48 2.64
N ARG A 191 6.75 -20.81 3.79
CA ARG A 191 7.92 -19.99 4.12
C ARG A 191 9.10 -20.86 4.53
N ARG A 192 10.29 -20.56 4.00
CA ARG A 192 11.54 -21.26 4.34
C ARG A 192 12.08 -20.74 5.68
N LEU A 193 11.53 -21.27 6.76
CA LEU A 193 11.90 -20.92 8.13
C LEU A 193 12.35 -22.18 8.85
N HIS A 194 13.65 -22.29 9.12
CA HIS A 194 14.24 -23.47 9.74
C HIS A 194 14.49 -23.23 11.24
N ASP A 195 14.17 -24.23 12.06
CA ASP A 195 14.38 -24.25 13.51
C ASP A 195 13.82 -23.04 14.30
N VAL A 196 12.79 -22.34 13.80
CA VAL A 196 12.14 -21.24 14.54
C VAL A 196 11.25 -21.77 15.67
N ARG A 197 11.57 -21.48 16.92
CA ARG A 197 10.95 -22.04 18.13
C ARG A 197 9.97 -21.05 18.78
N PRO A 198 9.06 -21.55 19.64
CA PRO A 198 8.28 -20.68 20.51
C PRO A 198 9.19 -19.72 21.28
N GLY A 199 8.86 -18.42 21.26
CA GLY A 199 9.64 -17.34 21.85
C GLY A 199 10.51 -16.57 20.84
N ASP A 200 10.83 -17.16 19.70
CA ASP A 200 11.62 -16.47 18.66
C ASP A 200 10.81 -15.34 18.00
N LEU A 201 11.52 -14.34 17.49
CA LEU A 201 10.93 -13.23 16.75
C LEU A 201 11.07 -13.43 15.25
N LEU A 202 9.97 -13.18 14.55
CA LEU A 202 9.92 -13.06 13.09
C LEU A 202 9.68 -11.60 12.71
N MET A 203 10.16 -11.25 11.53
CA MET A 203 10.00 -9.97 10.86
C MET A 203 9.28 -10.17 9.55
N VAL A 204 8.09 -9.59 9.40
CA VAL A 204 7.41 -9.46 8.10
C VAL A 204 7.88 -8.14 7.47
N ARG A 205 8.48 -8.23 6.29
CA ARG A 205 9.11 -7.09 5.62
C ARG A 205 8.13 -6.28 4.78
N ASP A 206 8.51 -5.04 4.51
CA ASP A 206 7.88 -4.18 3.52
C ASP A 206 6.39 -3.87 3.84
N VAL A 207 6.07 -3.72 5.13
CA VAL A 207 4.69 -3.54 5.64
C VAL A 207 4.32 -2.08 5.93
N GLY A 208 5.22 -1.12 5.70
CA GLY A 208 4.99 0.27 6.07
C GLY A 208 3.87 0.97 5.29
N ALA A 209 3.49 0.42 4.14
CA ALA A 209 2.37 0.89 3.34
C ALA A 209 1.19 -0.08 3.44
N TYR A 210 0.01 0.44 3.76
CA TYR A 210 -1.22 -0.35 3.90
C TYR A 210 -1.08 -1.49 4.94
N GLY A 211 -0.21 -1.30 5.93
CA GLY A 211 -0.09 -2.15 7.10
C GLY A 211 -0.96 -1.62 8.24
N PHE A 212 -0.37 -0.84 9.15
CA PHE A 212 -1.05 -0.33 10.34
C PHE A 212 -2.35 0.44 10.02
N VAL A 213 -2.39 1.20 8.92
CA VAL A 213 -3.59 1.94 8.47
C VAL A 213 -4.79 1.03 8.15
N MET A 214 -4.56 -0.27 7.98
CA MET A 214 -5.60 -1.29 7.79
C MET A 214 -5.74 -2.23 9.00
N ALA A 215 -5.02 -1.96 10.09
CA ALA A 215 -5.14 -2.74 11.32
C ALA A 215 -6.52 -2.53 11.96
N SER A 216 -7.00 -3.56 12.66
CA SER A 216 -8.33 -3.58 13.27
C SER A 216 -8.30 -4.17 14.66
N ASN A 217 -9.38 -3.96 15.41
CA ASN A 217 -9.59 -4.54 16.73
C ASN A 217 -10.40 -5.84 16.70
N TYR A 218 -10.44 -6.54 15.56
CA TYR A 218 -11.12 -7.84 15.47
C TYR A 218 -10.57 -8.81 16.51
N ASN A 219 -11.45 -9.64 17.09
CA ASN A 219 -11.20 -10.43 18.30
C ASN A 219 -10.80 -9.61 19.53
N SER A 220 -11.24 -8.35 19.63
CA SER A 220 -10.94 -7.45 20.76
C SER A 220 -9.44 -7.33 21.02
N ARG A 221 -8.65 -7.27 19.95
CA ARG A 221 -7.19 -7.16 20.01
C ARG A 221 -6.79 -5.69 19.95
N PRO A 222 -6.09 -5.15 20.95
CA PRO A 222 -5.58 -3.79 20.87
C PRO A 222 -4.54 -3.66 19.75
N ARG A 223 -4.63 -2.60 18.93
CA ARG A 223 -3.68 -2.37 17.84
C ARG A 223 -2.26 -2.21 18.38
N PRO A 224 -1.24 -2.66 17.62
CA PRO A 224 0.13 -2.67 18.07
C PRO A 224 0.71 -1.26 18.24
N ALA A 225 1.84 -1.18 18.95
CA ALA A 225 2.65 0.03 18.97
C ALA A 225 3.41 0.21 17.64
N GLU A 226 3.73 1.45 17.28
CA GLU A 226 4.64 1.78 16.19
C GLU A 226 5.88 2.49 16.75
N ILE A 227 7.06 2.02 16.32
CA ILE A 227 8.36 2.53 16.76
C ILE A 227 9.11 3.06 15.53
N MET A 228 9.60 4.29 15.61
CA MET A 228 10.50 4.88 14.62
C MET A 228 11.94 4.68 15.08
N VAL A 229 12.81 4.24 14.18
CA VAL A 229 14.25 4.08 14.44
C VAL A 229 15.00 5.20 13.69
N GLU A 230 15.85 5.94 14.40
CA GLU A 230 16.68 6.99 13.84
C GLU A 230 18.13 6.80 14.33
N GLY A 231 19.01 6.35 13.41
CA GLY A 231 20.39 6.04 13.74
C GLY A 231 20.50 4.91 14.78
N ASP A 232 21.06 5.21 15.95
CA ASP A 232 21.21 4.31 17.10
C ASP A 232 20.10 4.48 18.15
N SER A 233 19.10 5.32 17.87
CA SER A 233 18.00 5.65 18.78
C SER A 233 16.65 5.18 18.25
N PHE A 234 15.67 5.06 19.14
CA PHE A 234 14.29 4.72 18.77
C PHE A 234 13.28 5.53 19.57
N HIS A 235 12.13 5.80 18.95
CA HIS A 235 11.03 6.57 19.50
C HIS A 235 9.71 5.83 19.33
N LEU A 236 8.91 5.75 20.40
CA LEU A 236 7.54 5.29 20.33
C LEU A 236 6.69 6.38 19.65
N VAL A 237 6.39 6.21 18.37
CA VAL A 237 5.59 7.17 17.59
C VAL A 237 4.10 6.89 17.67
N ARG A 238 3.73 5.67 18.09
CA ARG A 238 2.38 5.31 18.45
C ARG A 238 2.37 4.32 19.60
N SER A 239 1.68 4.66 20.68
CA SER A 239 1.43 3.74 21.79
C SER A 239 0.55 2.57 21.37
N ARG A 240 0.82 1.38 21.91
CA ARG A 240 -0.10 0.25 21.84
C ARG A 240 -1.41 0.64 22.53
N GLU A 241 -2.53 0.27 21.93
CA GLU A 241 -3.84 0.45 22.57
C GLU A 241 -3.95 -0.41 23.83
N THR A 242 -4.68 0.08 24.83
CA THR A 242 -5.02 -0.72 26.01
C THR A 242 -6.28 -1.53 25.76
N LEU A 243 -6.68 -2.37 26.73
CA LEU A 243 -7.97 -3.06 26.64
C LEU A 243 -9.13 -2.08 26.76
N GLU A 244 -8.98 -1.06 27.62
CA GLU A 244 -9.99 -0.03 27.86
C GLU A 244 -10.28 0.81 26.61
N ASP A 245 -9.29 1.02 25.75
CA ASP A 245 -9.47 1.72 24.47
C ASP A 245 -10.48 1.00 23.55
N LEU A 246 -10.63 -0.33 23.69
CA LEU A 246 -11.47 -1.14 22.79
C LEU A 246 -12.96 -0.82 22.91
N TRP A 247 -13.42 -0.48 24.10
CA TRP A 247 -14.82 -0.13 24.39
C TRP A 247 -14.95 1.34 24.78
N HIS A 248 -13.94 2.15 24.49
CA HIS A 248 -14.03 3.59 24.72
C HIS A 248 -15.16 4.19 23.87
N GLY A 249 -16.18 4.72 24.53
CA GLY A 249 -17.38 5.25 23.89
C GLY A 249 -18.56 4.27 23.82
N GLU A 250 -18.40 3.06 24.36
CA GLU A 250 -19.50 2.13 24.61
C GLU A 250 -20.05 2.32 26.04
N GLU A 251 -21.36 2.29 26.18
CA GLU A 251 -22.04 2.32 27.48
C GLU A 251 -22.95 1.09 27.61
N PRO A 252 -22.96 0.40 28.77
CA PRO A 252 -23.94 -0.64 29.01
C PRO A 252 -25.34 -0.02 29.02
N SER A 253 -26.33 -0.80 28.57
CA SER A 253 -27.73 -0.41 28.73
C SER A 253 -28.06 -0.27 30.23
N PRO A 254 -28.93 0.70 30.61
CA PRO A 254 -29.35 0.88 32.00
C PRO A 254 -29.94 -0.36 32.67
#